data_AF-A0A534IDJ0-F1
#
_entry.id   AF-A0A534IDJ0-F1
#
_cell.length_a   1.000
_cell.length_b   1.000
_cell.length_c   1.000
_cell.angle_alpha   90.00
_cell.angle_beta   90.00
_cell.angle_gamma   90.00
#
_symmetry.space_group_name_H-M   'P 1'
#
loop_
_entity.id
_entity.type
_entity.pdbx_description
1 polymer ?
#
loop_
_entity_poly.entity_id
_entity_poly.type
_entity_poly.pdbx_seq_one_letter_code
_entity_poly.pdbx_strand_id
1 'polypeptide(L)'
;DPTTHAVVSVDQAKLAEVVSLVTDVENSGLYGLMDDYAKNFLPEYDNNKESIFAIQRSVNDGSAQGNGGRGTYASALNYPVGNSGFGCCGFHIPSADFVNSFKTLNGLPFDGYNGVGPGDDYSFENGNFGTQPVDPRLDHSVSIHGKPFKYCTIAGPTCIHDGINWARDPTTYGSNVGMKDLVARNSSALVLNGPFFISSMNTVLIRYADLELFKAEALIELNQGDLGLSIINSLRARAAASTGLLNTNQSVSTKFVYDVRPYPAFPDQATARKALRRERRLELGLEGFRFFDLVRWGVAKQTIDTYLAAEVLRRPYLGPALFTAGRDEYLPIPQVQINLSGGVYQQNPGY
;
A
#
# COMPACT_ATOMS: atom_id res chain seq x y z
N ASP A 1 -23.90 4.21 -13.17
CA ASP A 1 -25.31 4.59 -13.00
C ASP A 1 -25.37 5.73 -11.99
N PRO A 2 -25.86 6.92 -12.39
CA PRO A 2 -25.92 8.10 -11.53
C PRO A 2 -26.87 7.95 -10.33
N THR A 3 -27.75 6.95 -10.31
CA THR A 3 -28.73 6.72 -9.24
C THR A 3 -28.32 5.64 -8.25
N THR A 4 -27.38 4.76 -8.61
CA THR A 4 -26.98 3.61 -7.79
C THR A 4 -25.47 3.50 -7.59
N HIS A 5 -24.69 4.43 -8.16
CA HIS A 5 -23.23 4.38 -8.20
C HIS A 5 -22.63 3.15 -8.90
N ALA A 6 -23.46 2.26 -9.48
CA ALA A 6 -22.98 1.06 -10.14
C ALA A 6 -22.10 1.38 -11.35
N VAL A 7 -20.98 0.66 -11.50
CA VAL A 7 -20.16 0.70 -12.71
C VAL A 7 -20.87 -0.11 -13.79
N VAL A 8 -21.32 0.53 -14.86
CA VAL A 8 -22.17 -0.09 -15.90
C VAL A 8 -21.47 -0.23 -17.25
N SER A 9 -20.37 0.48 -17.46
CA SER A 9 -19.59 0.44 -18.69
C SER A 9 -18.17 0.94 -18.44
N VAL A 10 -17.28 0.61 -19.37
CA VAL A 10 -15.91 1.12 -19.44
C VAL A 10 -15.71 1.76 -20.82
N ASP A 11 -15.23 3.00 -20.83
CA ASP A 11 -15.02 3.77 -22.05
C ASP A 11 -13.75 3.30 -22.78
N GLN A 12 -13.94 2.57 -23.88
CA GLN A 12 -12.85 2.01 -24.68
C GLN A 12 -11.97 3.07 -25.33
N ALA A 13 -12.52 4.24 -25.68
CA ALA A 13 -11.74 5.34 -26.26
C ALA A 13 -10.80 5.94 -25.21
N LYS A 14 -11.28 6.08 -23.96
CA LYS A 14 -10.42 6.51 -22.85
C LYS A 14 -9.35 5.49 -22.49
N LEU A 15 -9.63 4.19 -22.59
CA LEU A 15 -8.59 3.17 -22.41
C LEU A 15 -7.50 3.27 -23.49
N ALA A 16 -7.87 3.47 -24.75
CA ALA A 16 -6.90 3.66 -25.82
C ALA A 16 -6.06 4.93 -25.61
N GLU A 17 -6.68 6.01 -25.12
CA GLU A 17 -5.98 7.23 -24.73
C GLU A 17 -4.98 6.99 -23.59
N VAL A 18 -5.33 6.20 -22.57
CA VAL A 18 -4.40 5.78 -21.50
C VAL A 18 -3.19 5.06 -22.07
N VAL A 19 -3.39 4.10 -22.97
CA VAL A 19 -2.28 3.37 -23.61
C VAL A 19 -1.36 4.34 -24.36
N SER A 20 -1.91 5.28 -25.13
CA SER A 20 -1.14 6.28 -25.86
C SER A 20 -0.32 7.17 -24.91
N LEU A 21 -0.96 7.75 -23.89
CA LEU A 21 -0.33 8.69 -22.97
C LEU A 21 0.79 8.04 -22.16
N VAL A 22 0.59 6.80 -21.69
CA VAL A 22 1.66 6.09 -20.96
C VAL A 22 2.79 5.71 -21.91
N THR A 23 2.50 5.37 -23.17
CA THR A 23 3.53 5.12 -24.19
C THR A 23 4.35 6.37 -24.50
N ASP A 24 3.77 7.56 -24.47
CA ASP A 24 4.52 8.82 -24.61
C ASP A 24 5.50 9.02 -23.44
N VAL A 25 5.09 8.68 -22.21
CA VAL A 25 5.96 8.72 -21.02
C VAL A 25 7.11 7.71 -21.15
N GLU A 26 6.83 6.48 -21.58
CA GLU A 26 7.85 5.46 -21.88
C GLU A 26 8.86 5.96 -22.92
N ASN A 27 8.37 6.48 -24.06
CA ASN A 27 9.18 6.96 -25.17
C ASN A 27 10.02 8.19 -24.84
N SER A 28 9.67 8.93 -23.78
CA SER A 28 10.51 10.02 -23.28
C SER A 28 11.89 9.52 -22.81
N GLY A 29 11.99 8.27 -22.36
CA GLY A 29 13.20 7.70 -21.77
C GLY A 29 13.60 8.32 -20.43
N LEU A 30 12.79 9.22 -19.86
CA LEU A 30 13.09 9.95 -18.62
C LEU A 30 12.72 9.15 -17.37
N TYR A 31 11.72 8.28 -17.48
CA TYR A 31 11.17 7.53 -16.35
C TYR A 31 11.31 6.02 -16.54
N GLY A 32 11.24 5.28 -15.45
CA GLY A 32 11.28 3.82 -15.47
C GLY A 32 11.25 3.23 -14.07
N LEU A 33 11.03 1.91 -13.97
CA LEU A 33 11.08 1.19 -12.70
C LEU A 33 12.48 1.28 -12.08
N MET A 34 12.53 1.53 -10.77
CA MET A 34 13.74 1.33 -9.97
C MET A 34 14.13 -0.14 -9.97
N ASP A 35 15.43 -0.39 -9.90
CA ASP A 35 16.00 -1.73 -9.80
C ASP A 35 15.63 -2.45 -8.50
N ASP A 36 15.49 -1.68 -7.41
CA ASP A 36 15.01 -2.16 -6.11
C ASP A 36 13.80 -1.33 -5.66
N TYR A 37 12.69 -2.02 -5.37
CA TYR A 37 11.43 -1.46 -4.87
C TYR A 37 11.62 -0.56 -3.64
N ALA A 38 12.57 -0.91 -2.76
CA ALA A 38 12.89 -0.16 -1.55
C ALA A 38 13.23 1.31 -1.81
N LYS A 39 13.90 1.59 -2.94
CA LYS A 39 14.44 2.92 -3.25
C LYS A 39 13.34 3.95 -3.49
N ASN A 40 12.12 3.51 -3.78
CA ASN A 40 10.97 4.41 -3.88
C ASN A 40 10.53 5.01 -2.53
N PHE A 41 10.97 4.43 -1.41
CA PHE A 41 10.51 4.77 -0.06
C PHE A 41 11.67 5.12 0.85
N LEU A 42 12.69 5.76 0.28
CA LEU A 42 13.92 6.17 0.94
C LEU A 42 14.31 7.58 0.47
N PRO A 43 14.56 8.52 1.41
CA PRO A 43 14.88 9.90 1.08
C PRO A 43 16.19 10.05 0.28
N GLU A 44 17.12 9.10 0.40
CA GLU A 44 18.38 9.08 -0.35
C GLU A 44 18.18 8.93 -1.87
N TYR A 45 16.98 8.50 -2.27
CA TYR A 45 16.60 8.28 -3.66
C TYR A 45 15.38 9.14 -4.06
N ASP A 46 15.12 10.25 -3.37
CA ASP A 46 14.10 11.21 -3.79
C ASP A 46 14.38 11.71 -5.22
N ASN A 47 13.32 11.97 -5.99
CA ASN A 47 13.39 12.37 -7.40
C ASN A 47 14.10 11.35 -8.31
N ASN A 48 14.05 10.07 -7.94
CA ASN A 48 14.49 8.98 -8.82
C ASN A 48 13.60 8.85 -10.08
N LYS A 49 14.04 8.01 -11.03
CA LYS A 49 13.36 7.79 -12.32
C LYS A 49 11.96 7.14 -12.23
N GLU A 50 11.55 6.61 -11.08
CA GLU A 50 10.19 6.11 -10.85
C GLU A 50 9.28 7.19 -10.25
N SER A 51 9.81 8.33 -9.76
CA SER A 51 9.05 9.46 -9.24
C SER A 51 8.63 10.43 -10.34
N ILE A 52 7.40 10.28 -10.86
CA ILE A 52 6.86 11.13 -11.93
C ILE A 52 6.37 12.46 -11.39
N PHE A 53 5.58 12.42 -10.31
CA PHE A 53 5.09 13.62 -9.65
C PHE A 53 5.16 13.45 -8.13
N ALA A 54 5.83 14.37 -7.45
CA ALA A 54 6.06 14.31 -6.01
C ALA A 54 5.96 15.69 -5.35
N ILE A 55 5.41 15.71 -4.14
CA ILE A 55 5.47 16.88 -3.26
C ILE A 55 6.87 16.91 -2.64
N GLN A 56 7.60 17.99 -2.93
CA GLN A 56 8.94 18.21 -2.37
C GLN A 56 8.83 18.56 -0.88
N ARG A 57 9.61 17.86 -0.04
CA ARG A 57 9.62 18.01 1.41
C ARG A 57 10.96 18.53 1.89
N SER A 58 10.95 19.22 3.03
CA SER A 58 12.15 19.78 3.65
C SER A 58 11.99 19.83 5.17
N VAL A 59 13.12 19.71 5.88
CA VAL A 59 13.24 19.92 7.32
C VAL A 59 14.39 20.90 7.56
N ASN A 60 14.39 21.59 8.70
CA ASN A 60 15.40 22.60 9.08
C ASN A 60 15.61 23.68 8.02
N ASP A 61 14.54 24.09 7.33
CA ASP A 61 14.58 25.01 6.18
C ASP A 61 14.39 26.49 6.54
N GLY A 62 14.33 26.81 7.84
CA GLY A 62 14.11 28.17 8.34
C GLY A 62 12.67 28.68 8.20
N SER A 63 11.72 27.82 7.81
CA SER A 63 10.30 28.19 7.76
C SER A 63 9.68 28.35 9.16
N ALA A 64 8.49 28.95 9.21
CA ALA A 64 7.76 29.23 10.45
C ALA A 64 7.37 27.96 11.24
N GLN A 65 7.48 26.79 10.62
CA GLN A 65 7.16 25.49 11.20
C GLN A 65 8.30 24.90 12.05
N GLY A 66 9.36 25.69 12.31
CA GLY A 66 10.51 25.26 13.10
C GLY A 66 11.31 24.18 12.39
N ASN A 67 11.87 23.24 13.16
CA ASN A 67 12.70 22.16 12.61
C ASN A 67 11.93 21.30 11.60
N GLY A 68 10.60 21.15 11.77
CA GLY A 68 9.76 20.31 10.91
C GLY A 68 9.63 20.81 9.46
N GLY A 69 9.99 22.07 9.18
CA GLY A 69 9.97 22.63 7.83
C GLY A 69 8.65 22.42 7.08
N ARG A 70 8.75 22.16 5.76
CA ARG A 70 7.67 21.66 4.91
C ARG A 70 7.63 20.12 4.84
N GLY A 71 7.92 19.44 5.95
CA GLY A 71 8.02 17.98 6.01
C GLY A 71 6.69 17.22 5.97
N THR A 72 6.74 15.92 6.25
CA THR A 72 5.64 14.95 6.11
C THR A 72 4.60 14.96 7.25
N TYR A 73 3.98 16.11 7.53
CA TYR A 73 2.98 16.22 8.60
C TYR A 73 1.80 15.25 8.49
N ALA A 74 1.42 14.84 7.28
CA ALA A 74 0.33 13.88 7.06
C ALA A 74 0.64 12.48 7.64
N SER A 75 1.92 12.11 7.72
CA SER A 75 2.38 10.80 8.23
C SER A 75 2.93 10.87 9.66
N ALA A 76 2.92 12.06 10.27
CA ALA A 76 3.51 12.31 11.57
C ALA A 76 2.92 11.44 12.69
N LEU A 77 1.66 11.01 12.54
CA LEU A 77 0.96 10.16 13.50
C LEU A 77 1.23 8.66 13.30
N ASN A 78 1.81 8.27 12.16
CA ASN A 78 1.95 6.87 11.75
C ASN A 78 3.19 6.21 12.38
N TYR A 79 4.12 6.98 12.96
CA TYR A 79 5.26 6.40 13.68
C TYR A 79 4.79 5.54 14.88
N PRO A 80 5.45 4.39 15.13
CA PRO A 80 5.06 3.47 16.19
C PRO A 80 5.31 4.05 17.59
N VAL A 81 4.74 3.44 18.62
CA VAL A 81 4.85 3.92 20.01
C VAL A 81 5.67 2.98 20.89
N GLY A 82 5.66 3.21 22.20
CA GLY A 82 6.27 2.31 23.19
C GLY A 82 7.80 2.26 23.06
N ASN A 83 8.35 1.05 22.99
CA ASN A 83 9.81 0.84 22.97
C ASN A 83 10.47 1.21 21.63
N SER A 84 9.69 1.66 20.64
CA SER A 84 10.19 2.03 19.30
C SER A 84 11.14 3.23 19.30
N GLY A 85 11.10 4.07 20.34
CA GLY A 85 11.89 5.31 20.41
C GLY A 85 11.35 6.46 19.54
N PHE A 86 10.16 6.31 18.95
CA PHE A 86 9.43 7.38 18.27
C PHE A 86 8.36 8.05 19.13
N GLY A 87 8.01 7.47 20.28
CA GLY A 87 7.04 8.07 21.21
C GLY A 87 5.59 7.92 20.76
N CYS A 88 5.12 8.80 19.88
CA CYS A 88 3.73 8.85 19.38
C CYS A 88 3.69 8.60 17.85
N CYS A 89 2.62 8.09 17.24
CA CYS A 89 1.29 7.81 17.81
C CYS A 89 0.69 6.44 17.48
N GLY A 90 1.22 5.73 16.48
CA GLY A 90 0.82 4.38 16.07
C GLY A 90 -0.43 4.34 15.20
N PHE A 91 -0.66 5.35 14.35
CA PHE A 91 -1.79 5.37 13.42
C PHE A 91 -1.50 4.60 12.12
N HIS A 92 -2.55 4.36 11.32
CA HIS A 92 -2.45 3.74 9.99
C HIS A 92 -1.78 2.35 10.00
N ILE A 93 -2.20 1.51 10.96
CA ILE A 93 -1.71 0.14 11.15
C ILE A 93 -2.16 -0.76 9.99
N PRO A 94 -1.23 -1.45 9.29
CA PRO A 94 -1.59 -2.39 8.23
C PRO A 94 -2.38 -3.59 8.75
N SER A 95 -3.50 -3.92 8.09
CA SER A 95 -4.37 -5.05 8.48
C SER A 95 -3.71 -6.41 8.24
N ALA A 96 -4.19 -7.44 8.94
CA ALA A 96 -3.77 -8.82 8.73
C ALA A 96 -4.10 -9.30 7.31
N ASP A 97 -5.27 -8.94 6.76
CA ASP A 97 -5.61 -9.20 5.35
C ASP A 97 -4.58 -8.60 4.37
N PHE A 98 -4.09 -7.37 4.61
CA PHE A 98 -3.05 -6.78 3.76
C PHE A 98 -1.73 -7.55 3.86
N VAL A 99 -1.25 -7.80 5.07
CA VAL A 99 -0.03 -8.57 5.33
C VAL A 99 -0.11 -9.98 4.70
N ASN A 100 -1.22 -10.67 4.88
CA ASN A 100 -1.42 -12.02 4.35
C ASN A 100 -1.47 -12.03 2.82
N SER A 101 -1.85 -10.92 2.17
CA SER A 101 -1.94 -10.87 0.71
C SER A 101 -0.59 -11.04 -0.01
N PHE A 102 0.53 -10.90 0.70
CA PHE A 102 1.85 -11.17 0.16
C PHE A 102 2.22 -12.66 0.14
N LYS A 103 1.41 -13.57 0.70
CA LYS A 103 1.65 -15.03 0.62
C LYS A 103 1.60 -15.50 -0.83
N THR A 104 2.57 -16.33 -1.21
CA THR A 104 2.68 -16.90 -2.54
C THR A 104 2.58 -18.42 -2.54
N LEU A 105 2.09 -18.97 -3.65
CA LEU A 105 2.07 -20.40 -3.93
C LEU A 105 2.70 -20.61 -5.31
N ASN A 106 3.82 -21.33 -5.37
CA ASN A 106 4.61 -21.51 -6.60
C ASN A 106 4.99 -20.17 -7.26
N GLY A 107 5.37 -19.18 -6.44
CA GLY A 107 5.74 -17.85 -6.88
C GLY A 107 4.59 -16.93 -7.32
N LEU A 108 3.34 -17.39 -7.33
CA LEU A 108 2.16 -16.58 -7.67
C LEU A 108 1.38 -16.15 -6.42
N PRO A 109 0.66 -15.03 -6.43
CA PRO A 109 -0.20 -14.64 -5.32
C PRO A 109 -1.22 -15.73 -4.99
N PHE A 110 -1.33 -16.09 -3.72
CA PHE A 110 -2.23 -17.15 -3.26
C PHE A 110 -3.64 -16.59 -2.99
N ASP A 111 -4.70 -17.23 -3.50
CA ASP A 111 -6.09 -16.80 -3.29
C ASP A 111 -6.62 -17.14 -1.89
N GLY A 112 -6.23 -18.29 -1.32
CA GLY A 112 -6.61 -18.72 0.02
C GLY A 112 -5.81 -18.03 1.13
N TYR A 113 -5.12 -16.93 0.81
CA TYR A 113 -4.14 -16.28 1.68
C TYR A 113 -4.71 -15.87 3.05
N ASN A 114 -6.01 -15.66 3.12
CA ASN A 114 -6.71 -15.19 4.31
C ASN A 114 -7.49 -16.27 5.06
N GLY A 115 -7.30 -17.57 4.75
CA GLY A 115 -7.94 -18.66 5.48
C GLY A 115 -7.67 -18.55 7.00
N VAL A 116 -8.74 -18.58 7.78
CA VAL A 116 -8.73 -18.51 9.26
C VAL A 116 -9.49 -19.70 9.82
N GLY A 117 -8.80 -20.56 10.57
CA GLY A 117 -9.39 -21.51 11.51
C GLY A 117 -9.21 -21.04 12.97
N PRO A 118 -9.97 -21.58 13.94
CA PRO A 118 -9.76 -21.31 15.36
C PRO A 118 -8.36 -21.77 15.79
N GLY A 119 -7.52 -20.84 16.26
CA GLY A 119 -6.14 -21.12 16.66
C GLY A 119 -5.12 -21.07 15.52
N ASP A 120 -5.55 -20.83 14.29
CA ASP A 120 -4.66 -20.54 13.17
C ASP A 120 -4.22 -19.07 13.25
N ASP A 121 -3.17 -18.82 14.03
CA ASP A 121 -2.43 -17.55 14.00
C ASP A 121 -1.59 -17.47 12.71
N TYR A 122 -2.28 -17.43 11.57
CA TYR A 122 -1.69 -17.10 10.27
C TYR A 122 -1.41 -15.61 10.13
N SER A 123 -1.68 -14.82 11.17
CA SER A 123 -1.23 -13.44 11.25
C SER A 123 0.24 -13.48 11.64
N PHE A 124 1.09 -12.85 10.85
CA PHE A 124 2.51 -12.73 11.19
C PHE A 124 2.77 -11.87 12.44
N GLU A 125 1.75 -11.59 13.25
CA GLU A 125 1.75 -10.68 14.39
C GLU A 125 2.62 -11.21 15.54
N ASN A 126 2.76 -12.53 15.66
CA ASN A 126 3.59 -13.17 16.70
C ASN A 126 4.95 -13.67 16.20
N GLY A 127 5.39 -13.25 15.01
CA GLY A 127 6.72 -13.58 14.51
C GLY A 127 6.95 -15.06 14.15
N ASN A 128 5.89 -15.89 14.08
CA ASN A 128 5.96 -17.26 13.61
C ASN A 128 5.46 -17.36 12.17
N PHE A 129 6.38 -17.26 11.22
CA PHE A 129 6.05 -17.12 9.79
C PHE A 129 6.04 -18.47 9.05
N GLY A 130 6.37 -19.57 9.74
CA GLY A 130 6.48 -20.90 9.16
C GLY A 130 7.42 -20.96 7.96
N THR A 131 7.13 -21.87 7.03
CA THR A 131 7.85 -22.03 5.75
C THR A 131 7.09 -21.42 4.57
N GLN A 132 6.02 -20.66 4.82
CA GLN A 132 5.15 -20.11 3.80
C GLN A 132 5.92 -19.08 2.95
N PRO A 133 6.09 -19.31 1.62
CA PRO A 133 6.72 -18.32 0.77
C PRO A 133 5.88 -17.04 0.66
N VAL A 134 6.56 -15.90 0.53
CA VAL A 134 5.96 -14.58 0.40
C VAL A 134 6.65 -13.76 -0.68
N ASP A 135 6.00 -12.68 -1.08
CA ASP A 135 6.56 -11.63 -1.92
C ASP A 135 7.45 -10.68 -1.08
N PRO A 136 8.68 -10.35 -1.53
CA PRO A 136 9.62 -9.52 -0.77
C PRO A 136 9.12 -8.10 -0.52
N ARG A 137 8.14 -7.60 -1.29
CA ARG A 137 7.49 -6.30 -1.03
C ARG A 137 6.81 -6.23 0.34
N LEU A 138 6.54 -7.36 0.99
CA LEU A 138 6.08 -7.38 2.38
C LEU A 138 7.07 -6.68 3.31
N ASP A 139 8.35 -7.07 3.28
CA ASP A 139 9.40 -6.52 4.15
C ASP A 139 9.85 -5.11 3.74
N HIS A 140 9.42 -4.62 2.57
CA HIS A 140 9.55 -3.21 2.20
C HIS A 140 8.37 -2.36 2.68
N SER A 141 7.19 -2.97 2.84
CA SER A 141 5.94 -2.25 3.08
C SER A 141 5.54 -2.22 4.54
N VAL A 142 5.79 -3.31 5.28
CA VAL A 142 5.32 -3.51 6.65
C VAL A 142 6.45 -3.97 7.54
N SER A 143 6.63 -3.31 8.68
CA SER A 143 7.49 -3.79 9.75
C SER A 143 6.71 -4.80 10.59
N ILE A 144 7.33 -5.95 10.81
CA ILE A 144 6.74 -7.10 11.51
C ILE A 144 7.68 -7.52 12.64
N HIS A 145 7.12 -8.08 13.72
CA HIS A 145 7.87 -8.52 14.89
C HIS A 145 9.14 -9.33 14.56
N GLY A 146 10.25 -8.97 15.21
CA GLY A 146 11.54 -9.62 15.06
C GLY A 146 12.34 -9.19 13.83
N LYS A 147 11.78 -8.34 12.95
CA LYS A 147 12.46 -7.81 11.76
C LYS A 147 12.89 -6.36 11.94
N PRO A 148 13.90 -5.91 11.20
CA PRO A 148 14.29 -4.50 11.18
C PRO A 148 13.14 -3.58 10.74
N PHE A 149 12.97 -2.46 11.43
CA PHE A 149 12.18 -1.34 10.95
C PHE A 149 13.01 -0.56 9.93
N LYS A 150 12.49 -0.47 8.71
CA LYS A 150 13.27 -0.08 7.53
C LYS A 150 14.53 -0.94 7.42
N TYR A 151 15.56 -0.44 6.75
CA TYR A 151 16.82 -1.14 6.54
C TYR A 151 17.85 -0.78 7.63
N CYS A 152 17.35 -0.50 8.85
CA CYS A 152 18.20 -0.10 9.95
C CYS A 152 19.22 -1.22 10.29
N THR A 153 20.48 -0.82 10.47
CA THR A 153 21.63 -1.73 10.71
C THR A 153 22.22 -1.61 12.11
N ILE A 154 21.70 -0.71 12.96
CA ILE A 154 22.21 -0.47 14.31
C ILE A 154 21.62 -1.49 15.27
N ALA A 155 22.47 -2.18 16.05
CA ALA A 155 22.00 -3.04 17.13
C ALA A 155 21.34 -2.18 18.24
N GLY A 156 20.04 -2.38 18.50
CA GLY A 156 19.32 -1.68 19.54
C GLY A 156 17.79 -1.91 19.49
N PRO A 157 17.07 -1.66 20.59
CA PRO A 157 15.64 -1.96 20.72
C PRO A 157 14.74 -1.10 19.81
N THR A 158 15.29 -0.03 19.22
CA THR A 158 14.57 0.89 18.31
C THR A 158 14.73 0.51 16.84
N CYS A 159 15.56 -0.48 16.53
CA CYS A 159 15.85 -0.92 15.16
C CYS A 159 15.08 -2.19 14.79
N ILE A 160 14.89 -3.11 15.73
CA ILE A 160 14.13 -4.35 15.55
C ILE A 160 12.72 -4.16 16.11
N HIS A 161 11.72 -4.53 15.33
CA HIS A 161 10.33 -4.42 15.73
C HIS A 161 10.00 -5.32 16.93
N ASP A 162 9.74 -4.72 18.09
CA ASP A 162 9.51 -5.41 19.38
C ASP A 162 8.05 -5.86 19.57
N GLY A 163 7.36 -6.13 18.46
CA GLY A 163 6.02 -6.70 18.45
C GLY A 163 5.01 -5.81 19.14
N ILE A 164 4.24 -6.38 20.08
CA ILE A 164 3.22 -5.65 20.84
C ILE A 164 3.74 -4.43 21.59
N ASN A 165 5.04 -4.40 21.94
CA ASN A 165 5.66 -3.27 22.65
C ASN A 165 5.83 -2.02 21.76
N TRP A 166 5.56 -2.11 20.46
CA TRP A 166 5.54 -0.99 19.52
C TRP A 166 4.14 -0.43 19.24
N ALA A 167 3.11 -1.04 19.82
CA ALA A 167 1.72 -0.71 19.60
C ALA A 167 1.09 -0.06 20.84
N ARG A 168 0.15 0.85 20.61
CA ARG A 168 -0.60 1.51 21.70
C ARG A 168 -1.66 0.59 22.29
N ASP A 169 -2.38 -0.11 21.43
CA ASP A 169 -3.41 -1.09 21.77
C ASP A 169 -3.29 -2.29 20.81
N PRO A 170 -2.30 -3.16 21.05
CA PRO A 170 -2.06 -4.33 20.20
C PRO A 170 -3.23 -5.31 20.23
N THR A 171 -3.99 -5.37 21.33
CA THR A 171 -5.12 -6.31 21.47
C THR A 171 -6.28 -5.97 20.54
N THR A 172 -6.54 -4.68 20.34
CA THR A 172 -7.63 -4.23 19.47
C THR A 172 -7.19 -4.09 18.02
N TYR A 173 -5.97 -3.61 17.75
CA TYR A 173 -5.56 -3.22 16.40
C TYR A 173 -4.42 -4.05 15.80
N GLY A 174 -3.72 -4.85 16.61
CA GLY A 174 -2.46 -5.50 16.24
C GLY A 174 -1.26 -4.55 16.35
N SER A 175 -0.09 -5.04 15.95
CA SER A 175 1.18 -4.33 16.15
C SER A 175 1.98 -4.05 14.89
N ASN A 176 1.45 -4.29 13.70
CA ASN A 176 2.17 -4.02 12.45
C ASN A 176 2.43 -2.52 12.28
N VAL A 177 3.48 -2.16 11.55
CA VAL A 177 3.78 -0.74 11.24
C VAL A 177 3.98 -0.58 9.74
N GLY A 178 3.24 0.34 9.12
CA GLY A 178 3.45 0.71 7.72
C GLY A 178 4.78 1.44 7.56
N MET A 179 5.58 1.09 6.56
CA MET A 179 6.92 1.67 6.39
C MET A 179 7.00 2.66 5.23
N LYS A 180 6.09 2.63 4.26
CA LYS A 180 6.28 3.33 2.97
C LYS A 180 6.33 4.85 3.05
N ASP A 181 5.69 5.43 4.06
CA ASP A 181 5.64 6.87 4.31
C ASP A 181 6.47 7.32 5.52
N LEU A 182 7.18 6.38 6.16
CA LEU A 182 8.05 6.63 7.31
C LEU A 182 9.53 6.54 6.93
N VAL A 183 10.43 7.02 7.79
CA VAL A 183 11.88 6.84 7.65
C VAL A 183 12.49 6.28 8.94
N ALA A 184 13.68 5.67 8.83
CA ALA A 184 14.37 5.10 9.98
C ALA A 184 14.74 6.17 11.03
N ARG A 185 14.80 5.78 12.30
CA ARG A 185 15.01 6.70 13.42
C ARG A 185 16.34 7.47 13.35
N ASN A 186 17.34 6.86 12.73
CA ASN A 186 18.69 7.39 12.52
C ASN A 186 18.85 8.13 11.19
N SER A 187 17.79 8.30 10.40
CA SER A 187 17.84 9.05 9.14
C SER A 187 18.11 10.53 9.41
N SER A 188 19.01 11.13 8.63
CA SER A 188 19.23 12.59 8.62
C SER A 188 18.03 13.37 8.08
N ALA A 189 17.13 12.70 7.35
CA ALA A 189 15.89 13.29 6.86
C ALA A 189 14.81 13.40 7.95
N LEU A 190 15.07 12.93 9.19
CA LEU A 190 14.09 12.89 10.27
C LEU A 190 14.41 13.91 11.37
N VAL A 191 13.41 14.71 11.75
CA VAL A 191 13.50 15.66 12.86
C VAL A 191 12.35 15.48 13.84
N LEU A 192 12.59 15.85 15.09
CA LEU A 192 11.53 16.01 16.08
C LEU A 192 11.00 17.45 16.02
N ASN A 193 9.69 17.60 15.84
CA ASN A 193 9.00 18.89 15.89
C ASN A 193 7.81 18.81 16.86
N GLY A 194 7.97 19.39 18.04
CA GLY A 194 7.02 19.16 19.15
C GLY A 194 6.98 17.66 19.52
N PRO A 195 5.79 17.05 19.68
CA PRO A 195 5.68 15.63 20.00
C PRO A 195 5.81 14.71 18.77
N PHE A 196 5.99 15.27 17.57
CA PHE A 196 5.86 14.52 16.33
C PHE A 196 7.19 14.41 15.57
N PHE A 197 7.41 13.22 15.01
CA PHE A 197 8.50 12.97 14.07
C PHE A 197 8.07 13.37 12.66
N ILE A 198 8.87 14.24 12.04
CA ILE A 198 8.62 14.79 10.71
C ILE A 198 9.80 14.44 9.82
N SER A 199 9.53 13.91 8.62
CA SER A 199 10.57 13.61 7.64
C SER A 199 10.57 14.56 6.46
N SER A 200 11.73 14.70 5.81
CA SER A 200 11.88 15.37 4.52
C SER A 200 11.84 14.41 3.32
N MET A 201 11.40 13.16 3.50
CA MET A 201 11.21 12.25 2.36
C MET A 201 10.06 12.74 1.49
N ASN A 202 10.29 12.86 0.19
CA ASN A 202 9.27 13.35 -0.74
C ASN A 202 8.02 12.48 -0.73
N THR A 203 6.85 13.11 -0.85
CA THR A 203 5.59 12.37 -1.01
C THR A 203 5.32 12.19 -2.48
N VAL A 204 5.64 11.01 -3.01
CA VAL A 204 5.37 10.67 -4.41
C VAL A 204 3.87 10.43 -4.58
N LEU A 205 3.27 11.13 -5.55
CA LEU A 205 1.84 11.03 -5.88
C LEU A 205 1.61 10.16 -7.12
N ILE A 206 2.54 10.18 -8.07
CA ILE A 206 2.49 9.33 -9.27
C ILE A 206 3.85 8.66 -9.41
N ARG A 207 3.84 7.33 -9.35
CA ARG A 207 5.00 6.48 -9.66
C ARG A 207 4.89 5.91 -11.07
N TYR A 208 6.03 5.62 -11.68
CA TYR A 208 6.06 4.94 -12.98
C TYR A 208 5.34 3.58 -12.94
N ALA A 209 5.48 2.80 -11.85
CA ALA A 209 4.73 1.55 -11.69
C ALA A 209 3.20 1.72 -11.71
N ASP A 210 2.66 2.85 -11.24
CA ASP A 210 1.22 3.11 -11.31
C ASP A 210 0.76 3.35 -12.76
N LEU A 211 1.53 4.13 -13.54
CA LEU A 211 1.24 4.34 -14.96
C LEU A 211 1.32 3.04 -15.76
N GLU A 212 2.35 2.23 -15.52
CA GLU A 212 2.47 0.90 -16.14
C GLU A 212 1.26 0.02 -15.83
N LEU A 213 0.80 0.01 -14.57
CA LEU A 213 -0.38 -0.76 -14.18
C LEU A 213 -1.69 -0.17 -14.74
N PHE A 214 -1.79 1.14 -14.98
CA PHE A 214 -2.91 1.72 -15.74
C PHE A 214 -2.87 1.29 -17.21
N LYS A 215 -1.70 1.26 -17.85
CA LYS A 215 -1.54 0.77 -19.21
C LYS A 215 -1.87 -0.72 -19.31
N ALA A 216 -1.39 -1.53 -18.38
CA ALA A 216 -1.73 -2.96 -18.32
C ALA A 216 -3.24 -3.17 -18.17
N GLU A 217 -3.90 -2.39 -17.31
CA GLU A 217 -5.36 -2.39 -17.17
C GLU A 217 -6.06 -2.09 -18.49
N ALA A 218 -5.69 -0.98 -19.13
CA ALA A 218 -6.28 -0.57 -20.40
C ALA A 218 -6.10 -1.62 -21.49
N LEU A 219 -4.90 -2.19 -21.63
CA LEU A 219 -4.62 -3.25 -22.59
C LEU A 219 -5.46 -4.50 -22.33
N ILE A 220 -5.61 -4.92 -21.08
CA ILE A 220 -6.45 -6.08 -20.72
C ILE A 220 -7.91 -5.82 -21.12
N GLU A 221 -8.45 -4.65 -20.78
CA GLU A 221 -9.83 -4.29 -21.09
C GLU A 221 -10.08 -4.10 -22.59
N LEU A 222 -9.06 -3.73 -23.36
CA LEU A 222 -9.05 -3.66 -24.83
C LEU A 222 -8.81 -5.03 -25.51
N ASN A 223 -8.83 -6.14 -24.75
CA ASN A 223 -8.57 -7.50 -25.22
C ASN A 223 -7.14 -7.75 -25.74
N GLN A 224 -6.17 -6.97 -25.26
CA GLN A 224 -4.74 -7.11 -25.55
C GLN A 224 -3.98 -7.67 -24.32
N GLY A 225 -4.52 -8.77 -23.77
CA GLY A 225 -4.05 -9.35 -22.50
C GLY A 225 -2.57 -9.74 -22.47
N ASP A 226 -1.99 -10.17 -23.58
CA ASP A 226 -0.57 -10.55 -23.67
C ASP A 226 0.38 -9.36 -23.47
N LEU A 227 -0.03 -8.17 -23.90
CA LEU A 227 0.72 -6.94 -23.65
C LEU A 227 0.63 -6.54 -22.17
N GLY A 228 -0.58 -6.65 -21.58
CA GLY A 228 -0.77 -6.46 -20.14
C GLY A 228 0.02 -7.46 -19.29
N LEU A 229 0.12 -8.71 -19.73
CA LEU A 229 0.94 -9.76 -19.10
C LEU A 229 2.41 -9.35 -19.02
N SER A 230 2.93 -8.80 -20.11
CA SER A 230 4.33 -8.39 -20.21
C SER A 230 4.66 -7.30 -19.20
N ILE A 231 3.77 -6.31 -19.03
CA ILE A 231 3.91 -5.24 -18.05
C ILE A 231 3.81 -5.80 -16.62
N ILE A 232 2.79 -6.59 -16.30
CA ILE A 232 2.64 -7.19 -14.96
C ILE A 232 3.87 -8.03 -14.60
N ASN A 233 4.40 -8.81 -15.55
CA ASN A 233 5.58 -9.62 -15.32
C ASN A 233 6.86 -8.80 -15.15
N SER A 234 6.97 -7.60 -15.73
CA SER A 234 8.12 -6.71 -15.49
C SER A 234 8.15 -6.21 -14.04
N LEU A 235 7.00 -5.80 -13.49
CA LEU A 235 6.88 -5.40 -12.09
C LEU A 235 7.17 -6.58 -11.14
N ARG A 236 6.71 -7.78 -11.48
CA ARG A 236 6.96 -9.00 -10.69
C ARG A 236 8.42 -9.41 -10.72
N ALA A 237 9.10 -9.30 -11.87
CA ALA A 237 10.53 -9.55 -11.96
C ALA A 237 11.32 -8.55 -11.11
N ARG A 238 10.96 -7.26 -11.14
CA ARG A 238 11.53 -6.23 -10.27
C ARG A 238 11.29 -6.54 -8.80
N ALA A 239 10.07 -6.93 -8.42
CA ALA A 239 9.76 -7.33 -7.06
C ALA A 239 10.63 -8.51 -6.60
N ALA A 240 10.74 -9.58 -7.40
CA ALA A 240 11.59 -10.74 -7.11
C ALA A 240 13.08 -10.36 -6.90
N ALA A 241 13.58 -9.37 -7.64
CA ALA A 241 14.96 -8.89 -7.54
C ALA A 241 15.19 -7.89 -6.38
N SER A 242 14.11 -7.31 -5.82
CA SER A 242 14.17 -6.31 -4.74
C SER A 242 14.42 -6.98 -3.40
N THR A 243 15.62 -7.52 -3.20
CA THR A 243 16.02 -8.17 -1.94
C THR A 243 17.33 -7.62 -1.39
N GLY A 244 18.01 -6.74 -2.13
CA GLY A 244 19.36 -6.26 -1.80
C GLY A 244 19.44 -5.46 -0.49
N LEU A 245 18.39 -4.70 -0.18
CA LEU A 245 18.29 -3.95 1.08
C LEU A 245 17.58 -4.71 2.21
N LEU A 246 16.98 -5.87 1.92
CA LEU A 246 16.34 -6.68 2.93
C LEU A 246 17.42 -7.30 3.82
N ASN A 247 17.61 -6.71 5.00
CA ASN A 247 18.67 -7.09 5.90
C ASN A 247 18.41 -8.50 6.47
N THR A 248 19.25 -9.46 6.06
CA THR A 248 19.25 -10.83 6.58
C THR A 248 20.20 -11.01 7.77
N ASN A 249 20.53 -9.90 8.47
CA ASN A 249 21.51 -9.82 9.55
C ASN A 249 21.42 -11.01 10.52
N GLN A 250 22.57 -11.42 11.06
CA GLN A 250 22.67 -12.58 11.97
C GLN A 250 21.83 -12.43 13.25
N SER A 251 21.44 -11.20 13.62
CA SER A 251 20.60 -10.90 14.79
C SER A 251 19.09 -10.93 14.53
N VAL A 252 18.66 -11.18 13.29
CA VAL A 252 17.23 -11.29 12.95
C VAL A 252 16.79 -12.72 13.22
N SER A 253 15.94 -12.92 14.23
CA SER A 253 15.43 -14.24 14.61
C SER A 253 14.57 -14.88 13.51
N THR A 254 14.12 -14.09 12.52
CA THR A 254 13.13 -14.57 11.57
C THR A 254 13.32 -14.10 10.13
N LYS A 255 13.42 -15.07 9.21
CA LYS A 255 13.64 -14.85 7.77
C LYS A 255 12.46 -15.37 6.98
N PHE A 256 11.99 -14.57 6.02
CA PHE A 256 11.01 -15.02 5.05
C PHE A 256 11.68 -15.82 3.94
N VAL A 257 10.94 -16.76 3.37
CA VAL A 257 11.27 -17.37 2.08
C VAL A 257 10.61 -16.50 1.00
N TYR A 258 11.42 -15.88 0.14
CA TYR A 258 10.91 -15.08 -0.98
C TYR A 258 10.75 -15.96 -2.22
N ASP A 259 9.55 -15.98 -2.79
CA ASP A 259 9.28 -16.63 -4.07
C ASP A 259 8.23 -15.82 -4.84
N VAL A 260 8.69 -15.18 -5.91
CA VAL A 260 7.87 -14.44 -6.87
C VAL A 260 8.30 -14.84 -8.27
N ARG A 261 7.33 -15.26 -9.09
CA ARG A 261 7.55 -15.72 -10.46
C ARG A 261 6.62 -15.00 -11.44
N PRO A 262 7.00 -14.87 -12.71
CA PRO A 262 6.09 -14.36 -13.73
C PRO A 262 4.86 -15.26 -13.88
N TYR A 263 3.73 -14.66 -14.25
CA TYR A 263 2.60 -15.41 -14.77
C TYR A 263 2.97 -16.03 -16.12
N PRO A 264 2.66 -17.32 -16.35
CA PRO A 264 3.02 -17.98 -17.61
C PRO A 264 2.20 -17.47 -18.79
N ALA A 265 0.90 -17.27 -18.59
CA ALA A 265 -0.04 -16.73 -19.57
C ALA A 265 -1.31 -16.25 -18.85
N PHE A 266 -2.12 -15.45 -19.55
CA PHE A 266 -3.50 -15.18 -19.14
C PHE A 266 -4.47 -15.95 -20.04
N PRO A 267 -5.15 -16.99 -19.51
CA PRO A 267 -6.05 -17.82 -20.33
C PRO A 267 -7.29 -17.04 -20.80
N ASP A 268 -7.71 -16.02 -20.05
CA ASP A 268 -8.85 -15.17 -20.38
C ASP A 268 -8.70 -13.78 -19.73
N GLN A 269 -9.55 -12.85 -20.16
CA GLN A 269 -9.58 -11.48 -19.65
C GLN A 269 -9.92 -11.42 -18.14
N ALA A 270 -10.74 -12.35 -17.64
CA ALA A 270 -11.12 -12.37 -16.23
C ALA A 270 -9.92 -12.70 -15.32
N THR A 271 -9.09 -13.65 -15.75
CA THR A 271 -7.85 -14.06 -15.09
C THR A 271 -6.81 -12.94 -15.17
N ALA A 272 -6.66 -12.30 -16.33
CA ALA A 272 -5.81 -11.13 -16.49
C ALA A 272 -6.21 -9.98 -15.54
N ARG A 273 -7.51 -9.66 -15.48
CA ARG A 273 -8.07 -8.65 -14.58
C ARG A 273 -7.81 -8.98 -13.11
N LYS A 274 -8.00 -10.25 -12.72
CA LYS A 274 -7.70 -10.70 -11.36
C LYS A 274 -6.22 -10.53 -11.02
N ALA A 275 -5.32 -10.95 -11.91
CA ALA A 275 -3.88 -10.81 -11.74
C ALA A 275 -3.47 -9.34 -11.61
N LEU A 276 -3.96 -8.47 -12.49
CA LEU A 276 -3.74 -7.02 -12.43
C LEU A 276 -4.20 -6.43 -11.09
N ARG A 277 -5.44 -6.70 -10.66
CA ARG A 277 -5.99 -6.16 -9.41
C ARG A 277 -5.22 -6.63 -8.18
N ARG A 278 -4.64 -7.83 -8.24
CA ARG A 278 -3.75 -8.34 -7.20
C ARG A 278 -2.38 -7.65 -7.25
N GLU A 279 -1.79 -7.50 -8.43
CA GLU A 279 -0.50 -6.84 -8.59
C GLU A 279 -0.57 -5.37 -8.14
N ARG A 280 -1.62 -4.61 -8.53
CA ARG A 280 -1.88 -3.25 -8.04
C ARG A 280 -1.96 -3.19 -6.51
N ARG A 281 -2.62 -4.15 -5.87
CA ARG A 281 -2.73 -4.21 -4.40
C ARG A 281 -1.37 -4.39 -3.72
N LEU A 282 -0.52 -5.28 -4.25
CA LEU A 282 0.80 -5.56 -3.68
C LEU A 282 1.79 -4.43 -3.95
N GLU A 283 1.76 -3.88 -5.16
CA GLU A 283 2.64 -2.81 -5.60
C GLU A 283 2.34 -1.48 -4.89
N LEU A 284 1.06 -1.11 -4.82
CA LEU A 284 0.58 0.21 -4.39
C LEU A 284 -0.02 0.23 -2.98
N GLY A 285 0.14 -0.86 -2.22
CA GLY A 285 -0.36 -0.96 -0.85
C GLY A 285 0.19 0.15 0.04
N LEU A 286 -0.66 0.70 0.93
CA LEU A 286 -0.36 1.83 1.81
C LEU A 286 -0.07 3.18 1.12
N GLU A 287 -0.34 3.32 -0.18
CA GLU A 287 -0.17 4.59 -0.92
C GLU A 287 -1.51 5.33 -1.17
N GLY A 288 -2.61 4.87 -0.56
CA GLY A 288 -3.91 5.59 -0.59
C GLY A 288 -4.85 5.24 -1.74
N PHE A 289 -4.47 4.37 -2.68
CA PHE A 289 -5.26 4.10 -3.89
C PHE A 289 -6.36 3.03 -3.74
N ARG A 290 -6.24 2.13 -2.76
CA ARG A 290 -7.01 0.86 -2.76
C ARG A 290 -8.52 1.07 -2.79
N PHE A 291 -9.07 1.99 -1.99
CA PHE A 291 -10.52 2.19 -1.95
C PHE A 291 -11.06 2.71 -3.29
N PHE A 292 -10.37 3.70 -3.88
CA PHE A 292 -10.73 4.24 -5.20
C PHE A 292 -10.67 3.19 -6.30
N ASP A 293 -9.65 2.32 -6.27
CA ASP A 293 -9.54 1.16 -7.15
C ASP A 293 -10.76 0.24 -7.02
N LEU A 294 -11.20 -0.07 -5.80
CA LEU A 294 -12.37 -0.94 -5.59
C LEU A 294 -13.68 -0.31 -6.09
N VAL A 295 -13.87 0.98 -5.84
CA VAL A 295 -15.06 1.73 -6.28
C VAL A 295 -15.12 1.82 -7.80
N ARG A 296 -14.03 2.27 -8.46
CA ARG A 296 -14.00 2.41 -9.93
C ARG A 296 -14.13 1.07 -10.67
N TRP A 297 -13.79 -0.04 -10.01
CA TRP A 297 -13.98 -1.39 -10.53
C TRP A 297 -15.38 -1.96 -10.27
N GLY A 298 -16.22 -1.30 -9.48
CA GLY A 298 -17.55 -1.79 -9.10
C GLY A 298 -17.51 -3.01 -8.18
N VAL A 299 -16.42 -3.24 -7.44
CA VAL A 299 -16.23 -4.43 -6.58
C VAL A 299 -16.02 -4.09 -5.11
N ALA A 300 -16.29 -2.84 -4.70
CA ALA A 300 -16.13 -2.37 -3.32
C ALA A 300 -16.93 -3.22 -2.34
N LYS A 301 -18.25 -3.38 -2.54
CA LYS A 301 -19.10 -4.18 -1.66
C LYS A 301 -18.60 -5.62 -1.50
N GLN A 302 -18.42 -6.34 -2.60
CA GLN A 302 -17.94 -7.73 -2.56
C GLN A 302 -16.60 -7.86 -1.81
N THR A 303 -15.67 -6.95 -2.07
CA THR A 303 -14.35 -6.98 -1.45
C THR A 303 -14.40 -6.65 0.04
N ILE A 304 -15.17 -5.63 0.43
CA ILE A 304 -15.29 -5.19 1.82
C ILE A 304 -16.06 -6.22 2.65
N ASP A 305 -17.14 -6.81 2.12
CA ASP A 305 -17.87 -7.88 2.81
C ASP A 305 -16.95 -9.09 3.06
N THR A 306 -16.13 -9.47 2.08
CA THR A 306 -15.14 -10.55 2.22
C THR A 306 -14.08 -10.21 3.27
N TYR A 307 -13.58 -8.97 3.26
CA TYR A 307 -12.62 -8.47 4.25
C TYR A 307 -13.20 -8.51 5.66
N LEU A 308 -14.41 -7.96 5.87
CA LEU A 308 -15.05 -7.89 7.19
C LEU A 308 -15.34 -9.30 7.75
N ALA A 309 -15.81 -10.23 6.91
CA ALA A 309 -16.08 -11.60 7.32
C ALA A 309 -14.83 -12.32 7.84
N ALA A 310 -13.65 -12.04 7.27
CA ALA A 310 -12.40 -12.62 7.71
C ALA A 310 -11.77 -11.86 8.89
N GLU A 311 -11.74 -10.53 8.84
CA GLU A 311 -11.07 -9.72 9.86
C GLU A 311 -11.83 -9.64 11.17
N VAL A 312 -13.16 -9.75 11.20
CA VAL A 312 -13.93 -9.75 12.46
C VAL A 312 -13.48 -10.86 13.41
N LEU A 313 -12.98 -11.98 12.87
CA LEU A 313 -12.43 -13.09 13.65
C LEU A 313 -11.11 -12.73 14.35
N ARG A 314 -10.36 -11.75 13.82
CA ARG A 314 -9.10 -11.22 14.39
C ARG A 314 -9.29 -9.91 15.14
N ARG A 315 -10.34 -9.16 14.79
CA ARG A 315 -10.62 -7.79 15.19
C ARG A 315 -12.10 -7.66 15.54
N PRO A 316 -12.52 -8.09 16.74
CA PRO A 316 -13.94 -8.18 17.10
C PRO A 316 -14.71 -6.84 17.02
N TYR A 317 -14.02 -5.71 17.15
CA TYR A 317 -14.64 -4.38 17.03
C TYR A 317 -15.22 -4.10 15.63
N LEU A 318 -14.86 -4.88 14.61
CA LEU A 318 -15.42 -4.80 13.27
C LEU A 318 -16.80 -5.47 13.14
N GLY A 319 -17.30 -6.17 14.18
CA GLY A 319 -18.59 -6.85 14.16
C GLY A 319 -19.80 -6.01 13.67
N PRO A 320 -19.96 -4.74 14.10
CA PRO A 320 -21.06 -3.90 13.62
C PRO A 320 -20.76 -3.20 12.28
N ALA A 321 -19.58 -3.38 11.68
CA ALA A 321 -19.22 -2.72 10.44
C ALA A 321 -20.03 -3.26 9.26
N LEU A 322 -20.48 -2.35 8.39
CA LEU A 322 -21.28 -2.67 7.20
C LEU A 322 -20.91 -1.73 6.07
N PHE A 323 -20.79 -2.26 4.85
CA PHE A 323 -20.73 -1.48 3.62
C PHE A 323 -22.04 -1.63 2.82
N THR A 324 -22.71 -0.51 2.60
CA THR A 324 -23.97 -0.40 1.88
C THR A 324 -23.69 0.03 0.44
N ALA A 325 -23.92 -0.87 -0.51
CA ALA A 325 -23.78 -0.55 -1.93
C ALA A 325 -24.79 0.50 -2.37
N GLY A 326 -24.35 1.39 -3.25
CA GLY A 326 -25.13 2.52 -3.75
C GLY A 326 -25.22 3.70 -2.78
N ARG A 327 -24.38 3.74 -1.75
CA ARG A 327 -24.28 4.84 -0.77
C ARG A 327 -22.83 5.04 -0.33
N ASP A 328 -22.19 3.99 0.18
CA ASP A 328 -20.89 4.09 0.87
C ASP A 328 -19.70 4.20 -0.10
N GLU A 329 -19.93 4.14 -1.42
CA GLU A 329 -18.92 4.36 -2.45
C GLU A 329 -18.36 5.79 -2.46
N TYR A 330 -19.17 6.79 -2.04
CA TYR A 330 -18.79 8.20 -2.06
C TYR A 330 -19.16 8.89 -0.75
N LEU A 331 -18.31 9.82 -0.29
CA LEU A 331 -18.62 10.62 0.90
C LEU A 331 -19.80 11.58 0.64
N PRO A 332 -20.61 11.89 1.67
CA PRO A 332 -21.69 12.87 1.54
C PRO A 332 -21.16 14.23 1.16
N ILE A 333 -21.92 14.93 0.32
CA ILE A 333 -21.78 16.37 0.23
C ILE A 333 -22.12 16.93 1.61
N PRO A 334 -21.24 17.75 2.24
CA PRO A 334 -21.48 18.25 3.59
C PRO A 334 -22.83 18.96 3.67
N GLN A 335 -23.67 18.59 4.66
CA GLN A 335 -25.06 19.08 4.76
C GLN A 335 -25.16 20.61 4.78
N VAL A 336 -24.17 21.28 5.38
CA VAL A 336 -24.09 22.75 5.39
C VAL A 336 -24.03 23.31 3.97
N GLN A 337 -23.31 22.65 3.05
CA GLN A 337 -23.22 23.08 1.64
C GLN A 337 -24.54 22.86 0.90
N ILE A 338 -25.24 21.75 1.15
CA ILE A 338 -26.59 21.52 0.62
C ILE A 338 -27.53 22.66 1.03
N ASN A 339 -27.55 22.99 2.33
CA ASN A 339 -28.42 24.04 2.89
C ASN A 339 -28.08 25.43 2.32
N LEU A 340 -26.80 25.79 2.26
CA LEU A 340 -26.35 27.09 1.78
C LEU A 340 -26.57 27.28 0.28
N SER A 341 -26.60 26.20 -0.50
CA SER A 341 -26.79 26.26 -1.95
C SER A 341 -28.20 26.70 -2.37
N GLY A 342 -29.18 26.70 -1.46
CA GLY A 342 -30.56 27.06 -1.77
C GLY A 342 -31.25 26.13 -2.79
N GLY A 343 -30.81 24.86 -2.85
CA GLY A 343 -31.35 23.85 -3.77
C GLY A 343 -30.58 23.69 -5.08
N VAL A 344 -29.46 24.42 -5.27
CA VAL A 344 -28.57 24.25 -6.43
C VAL A 344 -27.80 22.93 -6.33
N TYR A 345 -27.32 22.57 -5.14
CA TYR A 345 -26.69 21.27 -4.92
C TYR A 345 -27.73 20.21 -4.63
N GLN A 346 -27.58 19.07 -5.29
CA GLN A 346 -28.32 17.85 -4.96
C GLN A 346 -27.39 16.94 -4.21
N GLN A 347 -27.91 16.27 -3.18
CA GLN A 347 -27.15 15.23 -2.51
C GLN A 347 -26.93 14.06 -3.48
N ASN A 348 -25.84 13.33 -3.25
CA ASN A 348 -25.61 12.08 -3.94
C ASN A 348 -26.75 11.05 -3.60
N PRO A 349 -26.88 9.93 -4.33
CA PRO A 349 -27.86 8.88 -4.05
C PRO A 349 -27.70 8.15 -2.71
N GLY A 350 -28.80 7.99 -1.96
CA GLY A 350 -28.86 7.08 -0.79
C GLY A 350 -28.35 7.64 0.55
N TYR A 351 -28.11 8.94 0.65
CA TYR A 351 -27.45 9.61 1.78
C TYR A 351 -28.33 9.87 2.99
#